data_AF-A0A7X9ADW1-F1
#
_entry.id   AF-A0A7X9ADW1-F1
#
_cell.length_a   1.000
_cell.length_b   1.000
_cell.length_c   1.000
_cell.angle_alpha   90.00
_cell.angle_beta   90.00
_cell.angle_gamma   90.00
#
_symmetry.space_group_name_H-M   'P 1'
#
loop_
_entity.id
_entity.type
_entity.pdbx_description
1 polymer ?
#
loop_
_entity_poly.entity_id
_entity_poly.type
_entity_poly.pdbx_seq_one_letter_code
_entity_poly.pdbx_strand_id
1 'polypeptide(L)'
;MTGREAQVSVSPYRRSVATFFLLCCCLTLLPAAIVLRPLQYDEAIIISEPEEETDLSSTRIPAFTMAFSIKAPGFGHVLLDHTPLISGLNRINYELVCDEGNPINFRSSALIPEDVVFGHVWAILDRPLHTDDYLSTVWVHQVVER
;
A
#
# COMPACT_ATOMS: atom_id res chain seq x y z
N MET A 1 -6.52 -5.02 78.94
CA MET A 1 -5.57 -4.00 78.42
C MET A 1 -6.03 -3.64 77.02
N THR A 2 -6.55 -2.43 76.87
CA THR A 2 -7.24 -1.91 75.69
C THR A 2 -6.25 -1.26 74.73
N GLY A 3 -6.07 -1.85 73.55
CA GLY A 3 -5.42 -1.21 72.42
C GLY A 3 -6.42 -0.33 71.67
N ARG A 4 -6.20 0.99 71.71
CA ARG A 4 -6.80 1.96 70.80
C ARG A 4 -5.99 1.93 69.51
N GLU A 5 -6.60 1.53 68.40
CA GLU A 5 -6.13 1.91 67.08
C GLU A 5 -7.18 2.79 66.42
N ALA A 6 -6.73 3.98 66.03
CA ALA A 6 -7.54 5.03 65.46
C ALA A 6 -8.05 4.59 64.08
N GLN A 7 -9.37 4.49 63.92
CA GLN A 7 -9.98 4.42 62.59
C GLN A 7 -9.78 5.75 61.88
N VAL A 8 -8.82 5.79 60.96
CA VAL A 8 -8.74 6.84 59.95
C VAL A 8 -9.96 6.67 59.03
N SER A 9 -11.00 7.46 59.32
CA SER A 9 -12.19 7.59 58.49
C SER A 9 -11.79 8.27 57.18
N VAL A 10 -11.43 7.47 56.18
CA VAL A 10 -11.23 7.96 54.82
C VAL A 10 -12.60 8.21 54.22
N SER A 11 -12.95 9.48 54.03
CA SER A 11 -14.26 9.91 53.51
C SER A 11 -14.58 9.18 52.19
N PRO A 12 -15.84 8.73 52.00
CA PRO A 12 -16.23 7.97 50.79
C PRO A 12 -16.04 8.79 49.51
N TYR A 13 -16.03 10.12 49.61
CA TYR A 13 -15.72 11.03 48.49
C TYR A 13 -14.31 10.87 47.93
N ARG A 14 -13.29 10.63 48.78
CA ARG A 14 -11.90 10.45 48.32
C ARG A 14 -11.70 9.17 47.52
N ARG A 15 -12.44 8.10 47.85
CA ARG A 15 -12.40 6.84 47.10
C ARG A 15 -13.07 7.00 45.74
N SER A 16 -14.23 7.66 45.66
CA SER A 16 -14.92 7.87 44.40
C SER A 16 -14.13 8.72 43.40
N VAL A 17 -13.42 9.75 43.87
CA VAL A 17 -12.56 10.58 43.01
C VAL A 17 -11.36 9.78 42.50
N ALA A 18 -10.73 8.97 43.35
CA ALA A 18 -9.62 8.12 42.94
C ALA A 18 -10.05 7.08 41.90
N THR A 19 -11.24 6.48 42.05
CA THR A 19 -11.78 5.55 41.06
C THR A 19 -12.13 6.25 39.75
N PHE A 20 -12.68 7.47 39.79
CA PHE A 20 -12.96 8.26 38.59
C PHE A 20 -11.68 8.66 37.85
N PHE A 21 -10.64 9.07 38.58
CA PHE A 21 -9.34 9.42 38.01
C PHE A 21 -8.66 8.20 37.36
N LEU A 22 -8.75 7.04 38.02
CA LEU A 22 -8.19 5.79 37.50
C LEU A 22 -8.96 5.29 36.27
N LEU A 23 -10.28 5.48 36.23
CA LEU A 23 -11.10 5.19 35.04
C LEU A 23 -10.73 6.12 33.87
N CYS A 24 -10.54 7.42 34.12
CA CYS A 24 -10.13 8.40 33.12
C CYS A 24 -8.72 8.12 32.57
N CYS A 25 -7.76 7.74 33.42
CA CYS A 25 -6.41 7.36 32.99
C CYS A 25 -6.40 6.05 32.17
N CYS A 26 -7.31 5.10 32.47
CA CYS A 26 -7.45 3.90 31.65
C CYS A 26 -8.12 4.18 30.29
N LEU A 27 -9.04 5.15 30.23
CA LEU A 27 -9.66 5.57 28.96
C LEU A 27 -8.68 6.27 28.01
N THR A 28 -7.65 6.95 28.54
CA THR A 28 -6.57 7.54 27.71
C THR A 28 -5.56 6.53 27.18
N LEU A 29 -5.58 5.30 27.70
CA LEU A 29 -4.71 4.20 27.30
C LEU A 29 -5.37 3.23 26.30
N LEU A 30 -6.58 3.53 25.82
CA LEU A 30 -7.10 2.88 24.62
C LEU A 30 -6.25 3.38 23.46
N PRO A 31 -5.36 2.56 22.86
CA PRO A 31 -4.80 2.95 21.58
C PRO A 31 -6.00 3.22 20.68
N ALA A 32 -5.96 4.33 19.95
CA ALA A 32 -6.83 4.53 18.81
C ALA A 32 -6.46 3.43 17.81
N ALA A 33 -7.03 2.24 18.01
CA ALA A 33 -7.03 1.19 17.04
C ALA A 33 -7.98 1.68 15.96
N ILE A 34 -7.43 2.43 15.02
CA ILE A 34 -8.02 2.54 13.70
C ILE A 34 -8.02 1.10 13.18
N VAL A 35 -9.10 0.38 13.46
CA VAL A 35 -9.41 -0.83 12.72
C VAL A 35 -9.79 -0.31 11.34
N LEU A 36 -8.78 -0.15 10.49
CA LEU A 36 -8.95 -0.16 9.06
C LEU A 36 -9.59 -1.52 8.78
N ARG A 37 -10.92 -1.57 8.78
CA ARG A 37 -11.59 -2.62 8.04
C ARG A 37 -11.11 -2.38 6.61
N PRO A 38 -10.35 -3.31 6.00
CA PRO A 38 -10.17 -3.19 4.57
C PRO A 38 -11.60 -3.12 4.01
N LEU A 39 -11.92 -2.03 3.31
CA LEU A 39 -12.96 -2.12 2.28
C LEU A 39 -12.58 -3.40 1.55
N GLN A 40 -13.47 -4.39 1.54
CA GLN A 40 -13.26 -5.56 0.70
C GLN A 40 -13.23 -4.99 -0.71
N TYR A 41 -12.02 -4.71 -1.21
CA TYR A 41 -11.82 -4.38 -2.60
C TYR A 41 -12.26 -5.64 -3.33
N ASP A 42 -13.38 -5.56 -4.04
CA ASP A 42 -13.93 -6.66 -4.84
C ASP A 42 -13.07 -7.00 -6.07
N GLU A 43 -11.89 -6.39 -6.14
CA GLU A 43 -10.88 -6.43 -7.16
C GLU A 43 -9.52 -6.47 -6.43
N ALA A 44 -8.68 -7.44 -6.78
CA ALA A 44 -7.35 -7.59 -6.21
C ALA A 44 -6.29 -7.28 -7.27
N ILE A 45 -5.39 -6.34 -6.95
CA ILE A 45 -4.20 -6.06 -7.74
C ILE A 45 -3.03 -6.69 -7.02
N ILE A 46 -2.40 -7.68 -7.65
CA ILE A 46 -1.22 -8.34 -7.12
C ILE A 46 -0.01 -7.76 -7.87
N ILE A 47 0.86 -7.10 -7.10
CA ILE A 47 2.16 -6.61 -7.58
C ILE A 47 3.22 -7.46 -6.90
N SER A 48 4.09 -8.05 -7.71
CA SER A 48 5.21 -8.87 -7.25
C SER A 48 6.53 -8.25 -7.71
N GLU A 49 7.58 -8.51 -6.93
CA GLU A 49 8.94 -8.13 -7.29
C GLU A 49 9.33 -8.72 -8.65
N PRO A 50 10.20 -8.04 -9.41
CA PRO A 50 10.71 -8.56 -10.67
C PRO A 50 11.47 -9.87 -10.43
N GLU A 51 11.26 -10.84 -11.31
CA GLU A 51 11.95 -12.14 -11.24
C GLU A 51 13.40 -12.07 -11.73
N GLU A 52 13.73 -11.03 -12.50
CA GLU A 52 15.04 -10.81 -13.10
C GLU A 52 15.83 -9.74 -12.33
N GLU A 53 17.14 -9.96 -12.20
CA GLU A 53 18.05 -8.95 -11.63
C GLU A 53 18.18 -7.75 -12.57
N THR A 54 18.36 -6.56 -11.99
CA THR A 54 18.53 -5.34 -12.76
C THR A 54 19.95 -5.25 -13.33
N ASP A 55 20.09 -5.33 -14.65
CA ASP A 55 21.31 -4.94 -15.35
C ASP A 55 21.39 -3.42 -15.51
N LEU A 56 22.22 -2.77 -14.70
CA LEU A 56 22.40 -1.32 -14.69
C LEU A 56 22.91 -0.76 -16.03
N SER A 57 23.54 -1.60 -16.87
CA SER A 57 24.03 -1.17 -18.19
C SER A 57 22.92 -1.13 -19.26
N SER A 58 21.79 -1.78 -19.00
CA SER A 58 20.64 -1.83 -19.89
C SER A 58 19.76 -0.58 -19.76
N THR A 59 19.15 -0.17 -20.86
CA THR A 59 18.05 0.82 -20.86
C THR A 59 16.68 0.14 -20.70
N ARG A 60 16.62 -1.19 -20.68
CA ARG A 60 15.41 -1.96 -20.41
C ARG A 60 15.65 -2.77 -19.16
N ILE A 61 14.99 -2.38 -18.07
CA ILE A 61 15.15 -3.03 -16.77
C ILE A 61 13.81 -3.62 -16.30
N PRO A 62 13.85 -4.76 -15.58
CA PRO A 62 12.63 -5.35 -15.04
C PRO A 62 12.11 -4.45 -13.91
N ALA A 63 10.79 -4.17 -13.90
CA ALA A 63 10.18 -3.29 -12.90
C ALA A 63 9.39 -4.09 -11.85
N PHE A 64 8.36 -4.83 -12.29
CA PHE A 64 7.52 -5.66 -11.42
C PHE A 64 6.67 -6.60 -12.28
N THR A 65 6.04 -7.58 -11.65
CA THR A 65 5.01 -8.42 -12.27
C THR A 65 3.64 -8.00 -11.75
N MET A 66 2.64 -7.97 -12.63
CA MET A 66 1.29 -7.50 -12.29
C MET A 66 0.20 -8.48 -12.74
N ALA A 67 -0.70 -8.79 -11.82
CA ALA A 67 -1.91 -9.54 -12.10
C ALA A 67 -3.13 -8.85 -11.48
N PHE A 68 -4.25 -8.91 -12.19
CA PHE A 68 -5.54 -8.43 -11.72
C PHE A 68 -6.48 -9.61 -11.58
N SER A 69 -7.20 -9.64 -10.47
CA SER A 69 -8.32 -10.54 -10.27
C SER A 69 -9.57 -9.70 -9.98
N ILE A 70 -10.57 -9.81 -10.84
CA ILE A 70 -11.89 -9.19 -10.71
C ILE A 70 -12.92 -10.29 -10.46
N LYS A 71 -13.75 -10.17 -9.42
CA LYS A 71 -14.75 -11.20 -9.10
C LYS A 71 -15.82 -11.43 -10.16
N ALA A 72 -16.05 -10.44 -11.01
CA ALA A 72 -17.11 -10.47 -12.01
C ALA A 72 -16.60 -9.83 -13.30
N PRO A 73 -16.78 -10.48 -14.45
CA PRO A 73 -16.40 -9.90 -15.73
C PRO A 73 -17.13 -8.57 -15.98
N GLY A 74 -16.40 -7.59 -16.50
CA GLY A 74 -16.92 -6.24 -16.74
C GLY A 74 -16.16 -5.51 -17.85
N PHE A 75 -16.53 -4.28 -18.15
CA PHE A 75 -15.80 -3.44 -19.10
C PHE A 75 -14.96 -2.44 -18.34
N GLY A 76 -13.80 -2.04 -18.84
CA GLY A 76 -12.95 -1.19 -18.03
C GLY A 76 -11.62 -0.84 -18.65
N HIS A 77 -10.85 -0.09 -17.86
CA HIS A 77 -9.49 0.23 -18.22
C HIS A 77 -8.57 0.18 -17.00
N VAL A 78 -7.34 -0.21 -17.28
CA VAL A 78 -6.20 -0.14 -16.36
C VAL A 78 -5.18 0.81 -16.97
N LEU A 79 -4.83 1.83 -16.20
CA LEU A 79 -3.79 2.80 -16.52
C LEU A 79 -2.71 2.74 -15.45
N LEU A 80 -1.45 2.73 -15.89
CA LEU A 80 -0.31 2.95 -15.01
C LEU A 80 0.19 4.38 -15.18
N ASP A 81 0.31 5.10 -14.07
CA ASP A 81 1.00 6.38 -14.01
C ASP A 81 2.23 6.24 -13.12
N HIS A 82 3.25 7.07 -13.33
CA HIS A 82 4.48 6.94 -12.56
C HIS A 82 5.29 8.22 -12.47
N THR A 83 6.11 8.31 -11.42
CA THR A 83 7.16 9.32 -11.36
C THR A 83 8.36 8.91 -12.21
N PRO A 84 9.28 9.83 -12.51
CA PRO A 84 10.62 9.50 -12.94
C PRO A 84 11.39 8.71 -11.86
N LEU A 85 12.47 8.03 -12.25
CA LEU A 85 13.45 7.49 -11.31
C LEU A 85 14.30 8.62 -10.72
N ILE A 86 14.46 8.64 -9.40
CA ILE A 86 15.17 9.69 -8.66
C ILE A 86 16.21 9.09 -7.73
N SER A 87 17.45 9.58 -7.82
CA SER A 87 18.55 9.32 -6.86
C SER A 87 19.30 10.63 -6.60
N GLY A 88 19.17 11.17 -5.39
CA GLY A 88 19.73 12.49 -5.04
C GLY A 88 19.22 13.61 -5.96
N LEU A 89 20.12 14.16 -6.79
CA LEU A 89 19.80 15.18 -7.81
C LEU A 89 19.62 14.60 -9.22
N ASN A 90 19.89 13.30 -9.41
CA ASN A 90 19.76 12.64 -10.70
C ASN A 90 18.31 12.23 -10.92
N ARG A 91 17.85 12.45 -12.15
CA ARG A 91 16.53 12.07 -12.64
C ARG A 91 16.65 11.33 -13.96
N ILE A 92 15.94 10.22 -14.10
CA ILE A 92 15.86 9.42 -15.32
C ILE A 92 14.38 9.25 -15.64
N ASN A 93 13.96 9.69 -16.82
CA ASN A 93 12.60 9.42 -17.28
C ASN A 93 12.58 8.02 -17.89
N TYR A 94 11.43 7.38 -17.81
CA TYR A 94 11.23 6.06 -18.35
C TYR A 94 9.78 5.89 -18.81
N GLU A 95 9.52 4.81 -19.53
CA GLU A 95 8.17 4.37 -19.90
C GLU A 95 7.95 2.95 -19.38
N LEU A 96 6.71 2.63 -19.01
CA LEU A 96 6.33 1.28 -18.59
C LEU A 96 5.72 0.50 -19.76
N VAL A 97 6.27 -0.68 -20.03
CA VAL A 97 5.85 -1.55 -21.13
C VAL A 97 5.67 -2.99 -20.67
N CYS A 98 4.78 -3.73 -21.32
CA CYS A 98 4.67 -5.19 -21.17
C CYS A 98 5.84 -5.92 -21.88
N ASP A 99 5.90 -7.24 -21.72
CA ASP A 99 6.91 -8.11 -22.34
C ASP A 99 7.14 -7.88 -23.84
N GLU A 100 6.08 -7.62 -24.60
CA GLU A 100 6.15 -7.38 -26.04
C GLU A 100 6.59 -5.94 -26.40
N GLY A 101 6.88 -5.09 -25.41
CA GLY A 101 7.26 -3.68 -25.61
C GLY A 101 6.07 -2.75 -25.83
N ASN A 102 4.84 -3.25 -25.71
CA ASN A 102 3.62 -2.45 -25.82
C ASN A 102 3.43 -1.60 -24.55
N PRO A 103 3.07 -0.31 -24.66
CA PRO A 103 2.74 0.51 -23.50
C PRO A 103 1.61 -0.10 -22.68
N ILE A 104 1.72 0.01 -21.35
CA ILE A 104 0.67 -0.49 -20.45
C ILE A 104 -0.50 0.49 -20.43
N ASN A 105 -1.34 0.39 -21.46
CA ASN A 105 -2.65 1.03 -21.50
C ASN A 105 -3.67 -0.02 -21.89
N PHE A 106 -4.23 -0.69 -20.88
CA PHE A 106 -5.23 -1.70 -21.12
C PHE A 106 -6.59 -1.03 -21.15
N ARG A 107 -7.08 -0.76 -22.36
CA ARG A 107 -8.46 -0.36 -22.59
C ARG A 107 -9.18 -1.49 -23.28
N SER A 108 -9.91 -2.30 -22.51
CA SER A 108 -10.69 -3.37 -23.10
C SER A 108 -12.09 -2.85 -23.44
N SER A 109 -12.39 -2.79 -24.74
CA SER A 109 -13.77 -2.71 -25.23
C SER A 109 -14.49 -4.05 -25.15
N ALA A 110 -13.77 -5.13 -24.80
CA ALA A 110 -14.30 -6.45 -24.57
C ALA A 110 -14.44 -6.71 -23.06
N LEU A 111 -15.24 -7.73 -22.73
CA LEU A 111 -15.41 -8.18 -21.35
C LEU A 111 -14.04 -8.59 -20.76
N ILE A 112 -13.61 -7.91 -19.70
CA ILE A 112 -12.42 -8.26 -18.94
C ILE A 112 -12.72 -9.57 -18.19
N PRO A 113 -11.92 -10.64 -18.36
CA PRO A 113 -12.14 -11.90 -17.66
C PRO A 113 -11.80 -11.77 -16.17
N GLU A 114 -12.24 -12.73 -15.36
CA GLU A 114 -12.06 -12.71 -13.90
C GLU A 114 -10.59 -12.62 -13.48
N ASP A 115 -9.68 -13.28 -14.21
CA ASP A 115 -8.25 -13.17 -13.96
C ASP A 115 -7.54 -12.67 -15.22
N VAL A 116 -6.80 -11.57 -15.08
CA VAL A 116 -5.95 -11.00 -16.14
C VAL A 116 -4.52 -10.92 -15.63
N VAL A 117 -3.65 -11.71 -16.26
CA VAL A 117 -2.21 -11.65 -16.02
C VAL A 117 -1.59 -10.76 -17.08
N PHE A 118 -0.98 -9.64 -16.67
CA PHE A 118 -0.31 -8.71 -17.57
C PHE A 118 1.14 -9.10 -17.88
N GLY A 119 1.64 -10.14 -17.20
CA GLY A 119 3.02 -10.61 -17.33
C GLY A 119 4.00 -9.66 -16.67
N HIS A 120 5.23 -9.64 -17.18
CA HIS A 120 6.29 -8.80 -16.64
C HIS A 120 6.18 -7.38 -17.19
N VAL A 121 6.31 -6.43 -16.28
CA VAL A 121 6.36 -5.01 -16.59
C VAL A 121 7.82 -4.57 -16.59
N TRP A 122 8.20 -3.89 -17.67
CA TRP A 122 9.54 -3.41 -17.93
C TRP A 122 9.55 -1.88 -17.92
N ALA A 123 10.64 -1.30 -17.41
CA ALA A 123 10.91 0.12 -17.55
C ALA A 123 11.90 0.34 -18.70
N ILE A 124 11.51 1.15 -19.68
CA ILE A 124 12.36 1.62 -20.77
C ILE A 124 12.90 3.00 -20.41
N LEU A 125 14.17 3.06 -20.05
CA LEU A 125 14.85 4.25 -19.57
C LEU A 125 15.37 5.09 -20.73
N ASP A 126 15.39 6.42 -20.56
CA ASP A 126 16.05 7.33 -21.51
C ASP A 126 17.59 7.16 -21.55
N ARG A 127 18.17 6.60 -20.48
CA ARG A 127 19.59 6.23 -20.35
C ARG A 127 19.79 5.16 -19.26
N PRO A 128 20.91 4.40 -19.30
CA PRO A 128 21.22 3.39 -18.29
C PRO A 128 21.37 3.96 -16.88
N LEU A 129 21.17 3.10 -15.88
CA LEU A 129 21.36 3.46 -14.48
C LEU A 129 22.85 3.51 -14.13
N HIS A 130 23.19 4.36 -13.16
CA HIS A 130 24.56 4.42 -12.62
C HIS A 130 24.70 3.68 -11.29
N THR A 131 23.57 3.47 -10.61
CA THR A 131 23.43 2.93 -9.25
C THR A 131 22.05 2.28 -9.15
N ASP A 132 21.85 1.47 -8.12
CA ASP A 132 20.59 0.78 -7.79
C ASP A 132 19.71 1.56 -6.80
N ASP A 133 20.17 2.74 -6.34
CA ASP A 133 19.50 3.57 -5.33
C ASP A 133 18.39 4.47 -5.89
N TYR A 134 18.01 4.27 -7.16
CA TYR A 134 16.93 5.03 -7.77
C TYR A 134 15.57 4.57 -7.25
N LEU A 135 14.73 5.54 -6.90
CA LEU A 135 13.36 5.30 -6.46
C LEU A 135 12.37 5.90 -7.46
N SER A 136 11.27 5.19 -7.67
CA SER A 136 10.10 5.69 -8.38
C SER A 136 8.83 5.20 -7.71
N THR A 137 7.75 5.98 -7.85
CA THR A 137 6.40 5.58 -7.46
C THR A 137 5.60 5.29 -8.72
N VAL A 138 4.88 4.16 -8.71
CA VAL A 138 3.95 3.77 -9.76
C VAL A 138 2.55 3.67 -9.15
N TRP A 139 1.57 4.26 -9.81
CA TRP A 139 0.16 4.21 -9.45
C TRP A 139 -0.59 3.36 -10.46
N VAL A 140 -1.49 2.53 -9.93
CA VAL A 140 -2.40 1.72 -10.73
C VAL A 140 -3.79 2.32 -10.62
N HIS A 141 -4.32 2.77 -11.75
CA HIS A 141 -5.68 3.28 -11.87
C HIS A 141 -6.53 2.22 -12.57
N GLN A 142 -7.48 1.66 -11.85
CA GLN A 142 -8.40 0.66 -12.36
C GLN A 142 -9.83 1.20 -12.28
N VAL A 143 -10.57 1.05 -13.39
CA VAL A 143 -12.01 1.28 -13.44
C VAL A 143 -12.65 0.08 -14.11
N VAL A 144 -13.56 -0.58 -13.39
CA VAL A 144 -14.40 -1.67 -13.91
C VAL A 144 -15.87 -1.27 -13.80
N GLU A 145 -16.53 -1.21 -14.95
CA GLU A 145 -17.95 -0.96 -15.12
C GLU A 145 -18.67 -2.29 -15.30
N ARG A 146 -19.84 -2.41 -14.67
CA ARG A 146 -20.70 -3.60 -14.68
C ARG A 146 -22.07 -3.24 -15.24
#